data_AF-A0A962VP72-F1
#
_entry.id   AF-A0A962VP72-F1
#
_cell.length_a   1.000
_cell.length_b   1.000
_cell.length_c   1.000
_cell.angle_alpha   90.00
_cell.angle_beta   90.00
_cell.angle_gamma   90.00
#
_symmetry.space_group_name_H-M   'P 1'
#
loop_
_entity.id
_entity.type
_entity.pdbx_description
1 polymer ?
#
loop_
_entity_poly.entity_id
_entity_poly.type
_entity_poly.pdbx_seq_one_letter_code
_entity_poly.pdbx_strand_id
1 'polypeptide(L)' 'DTFAKILTAGLLGEQYVGLDPGGSDRVLKDGGEIAVTQSALVLEEVIGQFIYGKAQEGAK' A
#
# COMPACT_ATOMS: atom_id res chain seq x y z
N ASP A 1 4.93 3.13 -16.08
CA ASP A 1 5.34 1.80 -15.63
C ASP A 1 4.11 1.14 -15.02
N THR A 2 4.25 0.17 -14.13
CA THR A 2 3.11 -0.36 -13.35
C THR A 2 3.53 -0.44 -11.90
N PHE A 3 2.64 -0.07 -10.99
CA PHE A 3 2.85 -0.17 -9.55
C PHE A 3 2.01 -1.32 -9.02
N ALA A 4 2.64 -2.24 -8.29
CA ALA A 4 1.92 -3.31 -7.60
C ALA A 4 1.88 -3.04 -6.09
N LYS A 5 0.74 -3.27 -5.46
CA LYS A 5 0.54 -3.03 -4.03
C LYS A 5 -0.21 -4.20 -3.42
N ILE A 6 0.15 -4.60 -2.21
CA ILE A 6 -0.67 -5.54 -1.43
C ILE A 6 -1.70 -4.72 -0.63
N LEU A 7 -2.98 -5.01 -0.85
CA LEU A 7 -4.11 -4.32 -0.24
C LEU A 7 -4.95 -5.31 0.56
N THR A 8 -5.68 -4.80 1.55
CA THR A 8 -6.61 -5.58 2.37
C THR A 8 -8.02 -5.09 2.11
N ALA A 9 -8.98 -6.00 1.91
CA ALA A 9 -10.37 -5.65 1.72
C ALA A 9 -10.96 -5.09 3.03
N GLY A 10 -11.16 -3.78 3.09
CA GLY A 10 -11.58 -3.11 4.33
C GLY A 10 -10.52 -3.23 5.42
N LEU A 11 -10.95 -3.35 6.68
CA LEU A 11 -10.03 -3.38 7.83
C LEU A 11 -9.44 -4.79 8.09
N LEU A 12 -10.22 -5.84 7.86
CA LEU A 12 -9.90 -7.22 8.28
C LEU A 12 -10.27 -8.28 7.22
N GLY A 13 -10.53 -7.86 5.98
CA GLY A 13 -10.86 -8.78 4.91
C GLY A 13 -9.63 -9.48 4.33
N GLU A 14 -9.83 -10.14 3.19
CA GLU A 14 -8.77 -10.83 2.47
C GLU A 14 -7.75 -9.87 1.83
N GLN A 15 -6.54 -10.38 1.59
CA GLN A 15 -5.49 -9.64 0.91
C GLN A 15 -5.51 -9.89 -0.60
N TYR A 16 -5.24 -8.84 -1.37
CA TYR A 16 -5.19 -8.91 -2.82
C TYR A 16 -4.11 -7.97 -3.38
N VAL A 17 -3.75 -8.19 -4.64
CA VAL A 17 -2.80 -7.33 -5.37
C VAL A 17 -3.58 -6.23 -6.10
N GLY A 18 -3.33 -4.98 -5.76
CA GLY A 18 -3.75 -3.82 -6.54
C GLY A 18 -2.68 -3.45 -7.56
N LEU A 19 -3.10 -3.16 -8.79
CA LEU A 19 -2.22 -2.69 -9.86
C LEU A 19 -2.66 -1.30 -10.30
N ASP A 20 -1.74 -0.33 -10.21
CA ASP A 20 -1.97 1.03 -10.70
C ASP A 20 -1.13 1.28 -11.98
N PRO A 21 -1.73 1.84 -13.04
CA PRO A 21 -0.98 2.24 -14.22
C PRO A 21 -0.06 3.42 -13.88
N GLY A 22 1.19 3.33 -14.32
CA GLY A 22 2.14 4.44 -14.32
C GLY A 22 2.27 5.07 -15.71
N GLY A 23 3.09 6.11 -15.82
CA GLY A 23 3.24 6.89 -17.07
C GLY A 23 4.28 6.36 -18.07
N SER A 24 4.43 5.05 -18.25
CA SER A 24 5.39 4.50 -19.23
C SER A 24 4.64 4.06 -20.47
N ASP A 25 5.21 4.37 -21.63
CA ASP A 25 4.68 3.96 -22.93
C ASP A 25 4.98 2.48 -23.25
N ARG A 26 5.75 1.80 -22.39
CA ARG A 26 6.09 0.38 -22.56
C ARG A 26 5.09 -0.50 -21.81
N VAL A 27 4.51 -1.45 -22.54
CA VAL A 27 3.59 -2.45 -21.98
C VAL A 27 4.36 -3.60 -21.33
N LEU A 28 3.84 -4.10 -20.20
CA LEU A 28 4.38 -5.28 -19.53
C LEU A 28 4.19 -6.52 -20.43
N LYS A 29 5.26 -7.28 -20.64
CA LYS A 29 5.23 -8.52 -21.42
C LYS A 29 4.89 -9.71 -20.53
N ASP A 30 4.42 -10.79 -21.13
CA ASP A 30 4.25 -12.07 -20.44
C ASP A 30 5.56 -12.53 -19.79
N GLY A 31 5.47 -13.06 -18.57
CA GLY A 31 6.63 -13.38 -17.72
C GLY A 31 7.45 -12.17 -17.26
N GLY A 32 6.99 -10.93 -17.52
CA GLY A 32 7.65 -9.71 -17.08
C GLY A 32 7.48 -9.45 -15.59
N GLU A 33 8.44 -8.76 -15.00
CA GLU A 33 8.44 -8.41 -13.57
C GLU A 33 8.06 -6.94 -13.34
N ILE A 34 7.29 -6.70 -12.29
CA ILE A 34 6.95 -5.34 -11.85
C ILE A 34 8.03 -4.87 -10.87
N ALA A 35 8.81 -3.88 -11.29
CA ALA A 35 9.92 -3.36 -10.48
C ALA A 35 9.46 -2.46 -9.33
N VAL A 36 8.28 -1.85 -9.43
CA VAL A 36 7.79 -0.91 -8.42
C VAL A 36 6.68 -1.56 -7.61
N THR A 37 7.02 -1.98 -6.39
CA THR A 37 6.12 -2.70 -5.49
C THR A 37 5.97 -1.99 -4.14
N GLN A 38 4.79 -2.12 -3.52
CA GLN A 38 4.54 -1.67 -2.17
C GLN A 38 3.97 -2.81 -1.32
N SER A 39 4.59 -3.03 -0.16
CA SER A 39 4.12 -3.99 0.84
C SER A 39 2.79 -3.57 1.45
N ALA A 40 2.08 -4.54 2.02
CA ALA A 40 0.89 -4.26 2.81
C ALA A 40 1.24 -3.39 4.02
N LEU A 41 0.29 -2.56 4.45
CA LEU A 41 0.38 -1.87 5.73
C LEU A 41 0.20 -2.88 6.87
N VAL A 42 1.04 -2.76 7.90
CA VAL A 42 0.89 -3.52 9.14
C VAL A 42 -0.07 -2.76 10.04
N LEU A 43 -1.19 -3.39 10.39
CA LEU A 43 -2.30 -2.73 11.11
C LEU A 43 -1.82 -2.16 12.46
N GLU A 44 -0.97 -2.89 13.17
CA GLU A 44 -0.40 -2.49 14.46
C GLU A 44 0.43 -1.20 14.35
N GLU A 45 1.20 -1.05 13.27
CA GLU A 45 1.98 0.16 13.02
C GLU A 45 1.07 1.37 12.77
N VAL A 46 0.00 1.16 12.00
CA VAL A 46 -1.00 2.21 11.69
C VAL A 46 -1.74 2.65 12.96
N ILE A 47 -2.17 1.70 13.80
CA ILE A 47 -2.82 1.99 15.08
C ILE A 47 -1.85 2.74 16.01
N GLY A 48 -0.59 2.29 16.10
CA GLY A 48 0.44 2.96 16.87
C GLY A 48 0.59 4.42 16.46
N GLN A 49 0.81 4.68 15.17
CA GLN A 49 0.94 6.05 14.63
C GLN A 49 -0.30 6.91 14.92
N PHE A 50 -1.50 6.34 14.81
CA PHE A 50 -2.73 7.08 15.11
C PHE A 50 -2.82 7.51 16.58
N ILE A 51 -2.54 6.60 17.52
CA ILE A 51 -2.57 6.90 18.97
C ILE A 51 -1.52 7.97 19.31
N TYR A 52 -0.29 7.82 18.80
CA TYR A 52 0.77 8.81 19.01
C TYR A 52 0.41 10.18 18.44
N GLY A 53 -0.16 10.23 17.23
CA GLY A 53 -0.63 11.47 16.61
C GLY A 53 -1.71 12.18 17.45
N LYS A 54 -2.69 11.43 17.96
CA LYS A 54 -3.74 11.96 18.84
C LYS A 54 -3.20 12.49 20.17
N ALA A 55 -2.20 11.81 20.75
CA ALA A 55 -1.55 12.27 21.96
C ALA A 55 -0.81 13.61 21.77
N GLN A 56 -0.21 13.84 20.59
CA GLN A 56 0.45 15.10 20.26
C GLN A 56 -0.54 16.25 20.00
N GLU A 57 -1.72 15.96 19.44
CA GLU A 57 -2.78 16.96 19.24
C GLU A 57 -3.35 17.47 20.58
N GLY A 58 -3.49 16.61 21.58
CA GLY A 58 -3.99 16.98 22.91
C GLY A 58 -2.97 17.67 23.84
N ALA A 59 -1.70 17.74 23.43
CA ALA A 59 -0.62 18.41 24.17
C ALA A 59 -0.39 19.87 23.73
N LYS A 60 -1.15 20.36 22.74
CA LYS A 60 -1.20 21.77 22.33
C LYS A 60 -2.42 22.46 22.92
#